data_AF-A0A375IQC4-F1
#
_entry.id   AF-A0A375IQC4-F1
#
_cell.length_a   1.000
_cell.length_b   1.000
_cell.length_c   1.000
_cell.angle_alpha   90.00
_cell.angle_beta   90.00
_cell.angle_gamma   90.00
#
_symmetry.space_group_name_H-M   'P 1'
#
loop_
_entity.id
_entity.type
_entity.pdbx_description
1 polymer ?
#
loop_
_entity_poly.entity_id
_entity_poly.type
_entity_poly.pdbx_seq_one_letter_code
_entity_poly.pdbx_strand_id
1 'polypeptide(L)' 'MERFVDQSPEAVSRVFDTNLKGASLMAQEAARSMVQRGQGSIINIASSSGCVPAARCRATVHPRPPSFT' A
#
# COMPACT_ATOMS: atom_id res chain seq x y z
N MET A 1 4.87 -11.65 -8.43
CA MET A 1 3.72 -10.87 -7.94
C MET A 1 2.49 -11.76 -8.08
N GLU A 2 1.71 -11.90 -7.01
CA GLU A 2 0.48 -12.70 -7.03
C GLU A 2 -0.54 -12.13 -8.03
N ARG A 3 -1.32 -12.99 -8.69
CA ARG A 3 -2.39 -12.51 -9.58
C ARG A 3 -3.46 -11.84 -8.74
N PHE A 4 -4.17 -10.88 -9.33
CA PHE A 4 -5.21 -10.15 -8.61
C PHE A 4 -6.27 -11.08 -8.00
N VAL A 5 -6.66 -12.14 -8.71
CA VAL A 5 -7.66 -13.13 -8.25
C VAL A 5 -7.18 -14.03 -7.11
N ASP A 6 -5.86 -14.11 -6.91
CA ASP A 6 -5.26 -14.94 -5.87
C ASP A 6 -4.93 -14.11 -4.61
N GLN A 7 -5.06 -12.78 -4.66
CA GLN A 7 -4.70 -11.91 -3.53
C GLN A 7 -5.56 -12.17 -2.30
N SER A 8 -4.90 -12.50 -1.20
CA SER A 8 -5.56 -12.67 0.09
C SER A 8 -5.90 -11.32 0.73
N PRO A 9 -7.02 -11.23 1.49
CA PRO A 9 -7.35 -10.04 2.27
C PRO A 9 -6.23 -9.62 3.24
N GLU A 10 -5.50 -10.57 3.81
CA GLU A 10 -4.39 -10.33 4.74
C GLU A 10 -3.18 -9.73 4.02
N ALA A 11 -2.93 -10.10 2.77
CA ALA A 11 -1.90 -9.48 1.95
C ALA A 11 -2.23 -7.99 1.69
N VAL A 12 -3.50 -7.69 1.39
CA VAL A 12 -3.96 -6.30 1.24
C VAL A 12 -3.87 -5.55 2.57
N SER A 13 -4.34 -6.15 3.68
CA SER A 13 -4.27 -5.53 5.01
C SER A 13 -2.84 -5.13 5.37
N ARG A 14 -1.85 -6.01 5.14
CA ARG A 14 -0.44 -5.71 5.43
C ARG A 14 0.08 -4.46 4.70
N VAL A 15 -0.34 -4.25 3.45
CA VAL A 15 0.03 -3.05 2.67
C VAL A 15 -0.59 -1.81 3.29
N PHE A 16 -1.87 -1.85 3.66
CA PHE A 16 -2.57 -0.72 4.29
C PHE A 16 -2.08 -0.43 5.72
N ASP A 17 -1.84 -1.48 6.51
CA ASP A 17 -1.33 -1.38 7.87
C ASP A 17 0.02 -0.66 7.90
N THR A 18 0.87 -0.92 6.91
CA THR A 18 2.18 -0.26 6.78
C THR A 18 2.06 1.16 6.23
N ASN A 19 1.48 1.30 5.02
CA ASN A 19 1.59 2.53 4.24
C ASN A 19 0.55 3.59 4.61
N LEU A 20 -0.56 3.19 5.22
CA LEU A 20 -1.62 4.12 5.62
C LEU A 20 -1.71 4.25 7.12
N LYS A 21 -2.02 3.14 7.82
CA LYS A 21 -2.23 3.16 9.28
C LYS A 21 -0.95 3.51 10.03
N GLY A 22 0.16 2.81 9.72
CA GLY A 22 1.46 3.05 10.34
C GLY A 22 1.95 4.49 10.13
N ALA A 23 1.91 4.96 8.87
CA ALA A 23 2.27 6.34 8.54
C ALA A 23 1.41 7.37 9.30
N SER A 24 0.10 7.13 9.43
CA SER A 24 -0.81 8.02 10.16
C SER A 24 -0.51 8.06 11.65
N LEU A 25 -0.24 6.91 12.28
CA LEU A 25 0.12 6.84 13.70
C LEU A 25 1.44 7.56 13.98
N MET A 26 2.44 7.39 13.11
CA MET A 26 3.70 8.11 13.20
C MET A 26 3.52 9.63 13.03
N ALA A 27 2.69 10.04 12.08
CA ALA A 27 2.37 11.46 11.88
C ALA A 27 1.68 12.05 13.12
N GLN A 28 0.74 11.33 13.75
CA GLN A 28 0.11 11.77 14.99
C GLN A 28 1.11 11.94 16.13
N GLU A 29 2.05 11.01 16.28
CA GLU A 29 3.10 11.10 17.29
C GLU A 29 4.02 12.31 17.05
N ALA A 30 4.48 12.51 15.81
CA ALA A 30 5.27 13.68 15.45
C ALA A 30 4.49 15.00 15.68
N ALA A 31 3.21 15.02 15.31
CA ALA A 31 2.34 16.19 15.47
C ALA A 31 2.20 16.61 16.94
N ARG A 32 2.14 15.66 17.89
CA ARG A 32 2.10 15.97 19.34
C ARG A 32 3.28 16.86 19.76
N SER A 33 4.50 16.55 19.30
CA SER A 33 5.69 17.37 19.56
C SER A 33 5.67 18.70 18.81
N MET A 34 5.22 18.70 17.55
CA MET A 34 5.13 19.92 16.73
C MET A 34 4.17 20.96 17.32
N VAL A 35 3.03 20.51 17.87
CA VAL A 35 2.05 21.38 18.56
C VAL A 35 2.69 22.05 19.78
N GLN A 36 3.43 21.31 20.61
CA GLN A 36 4.13 21.87 21.77
C GLN A 36 5.18 22.92 21.37
N ARG A 37 5.83 22.74 20.22
CA ARG A 37 6.84 23.67 19.68
C ARG A 37 6.21 24.85 18.92
N GLY A 38 4.91 24.81 18.65
CA GLY A 38 4.20 25.81 17.83
C GLY A 38 4.57 25.79 16.34
N GLN A 39 5.31 24.79 15.87
CA GLN A 39 5.76 24.69 14.48
C GLN A 39 6.17 23.26 14.09
N GLY A 40 5.98 22.94 12.80
CA GLY A 40 6.45 21.70 12.19
C GLY A 40 5.79 21.44 10.85
N SER A 41 6.32 20.46 10.11
CA SER A 41 5.75 19.97 8.86
C SER A 41 5.94 18.46 8.78
N ILE A 42 4.92 17.76 8.30
CA ILE A 42 4.93 16.31 8.10
C ILE A 42 4.85 16.05 6.61
N ILE A 43 5.80 15.28 6.08
CA ILE A 43 5.85 14.90 4.66
C ILE A 43 5.75 13.37 4.59
N ASN A 44 4.66 12.89 3.98
CA ASN A 44 4.49 11.48 3.65
C ASN A 44 4.94 11.21 2.22
N ILE A 45 5.65 10.11 2.01
CA ILE A 45 6.06 9.67 0.67
C ILE A 45 4.94 8.85 0.06
N ALA A 46 4.42 9.32 -1.07
CA ALA A 46 3.40 8.64 -1.85
C ALA A 46 3.95 8.16 -3.20
N SER A 47 3.08 7.53 -3.99
CA SER A 47 3.36 7.11 -5.37
C SER A 47 2.37 7.78 -6.31
N SER A 48 2.72 7.92 -7.59
CA SER A 48 1.77 8.30 -8.66
C SER A 48 0.58 7.35 -8.72
N SER A 49 0.76 6.10 -8.26
CA SER A 49 -0.31 5.11 -8.11
C SER A 49 -1.41 5.51 -7.12
N GLY A 50 -1.15 6.48 -6.23
CA GLY A 50 -2.17 7.06 -5.34
C GLY A 50 -3.11 8.04 -6.04
N CYS A 51 -2.71 8.61 -7.19
CA CYS A 51 -3.56 9.48 -8.00
C CYS A 51 -4.25 8.71 -9.12
N VAL A 52 -3.51 7.80 -9.77
CA VAL A 52 -4.02 6.99 -10.88
C VAL A 52 -3.52 5.55 -10.71
N PRO A 53 -4.40 4.54 -10.61
CA PRO A 53 -3.98 3.17 -10.38
C PRO A 53 -3.18 2.62 -11.58
N ALA A 54 -2.14 1.84 -11.29
CA ALA A 54 -1.41 1.15 -12.34
C ALA A 54 -2.30 0.04 -12.95
N ALA A 55 -2.44 0.00 -14.28
CA ALA A 55 -3.24 -0.98 -15.02
C ALA A 55 -2.69 -2.43 -15.00
N ARG A 56 -1.81 -2.77 -14.05
CA ARG A 56 -1.11 -4.06 -13.98
C ARG A 56 -1.88 -5.16 -13.24
N CYS A 57 -3.09 -4.91 -12.74
CA CYS A 57 -3.95 -5.96 -12.19
C CYS A 57 -4.67 -6.70 -13.32
N ARG A 58 -4.00 -7.67 -13.96
CA ARG A 58 -4.64 -8.56 -14.93
C ARG A 58 -5.44 -9.63 -14.16
N ALA A 59 -6.76 -9.58 -14.25
CA ALA A 59 -7.66 -10.56 -13.61
C ALA A 59 -7.76 -11.89 -14.37
N THR A 60 -7.21 -11.99 -15.58
CA THR A 60 -7.37 -13.17 -16.42
C THR A 60 -6.38 -14.27 -16.07
N VAL A 61 -6.91 -15.47 -15.77
CA VAL A 61 -6.14 -16.71 -15.71
C VAL A 61 -5.88 -17.18 -17.14
N HIS A 62 -4.62 -17.21 -17.58
CA HIS A 62 -4.26 -18.02 -18.75
C HIS A 62 -4.11 -19.47 -18.28
N PRO A 63 -4.74 -20.47 -18.92
CA PRO A 63 -4.53 -21.86 -18.59
C PRO A 63 -3.04 -22.20 -18.61
N ARG A 64 -2.56 -22.85 -17.54
CA ARG A 64 -1.20 -23.39 -17.48
C ARG A 64 -1.09 -24.43 -18.60
N PRO A 65 -0.15 -24.32 -19.56
CA PRO A 65 0.01 -25.34 -20.59
C PRO A 65 0.31 -26.69 -19.91
N PRO A 66 -0.21 -27.81 -20.44
CA PRO A 66 0.06 -29.12 -19.86
C PRO A 66 1.57 -29.40 -19.88
N SER A 67 2.07 -29.90 -18.75
CA SER A 67 3.42 -30.43 -18.65
C SER A 67 3.48 -31.69 -19.51
N PHE A 68 4.08 -31.61 -20.69
CA PHE A 68 4.47 -32.80 -21.43
C PHE A 68 5.68 -33.40 -20.71
N THR A 69 5.50 -34.59 -20.14
CA THR A 69 6.57 -35.46 -19.64
C THR A 69 7.33 -36.09 -20.80
#